data_AF-A0A6C8GYK2-F1
#
_entry.id   AF-A0A6C8GYK2-F1
#
_cell.length_a   1.000
_cell.length_b   1.000
_cell.length_c   1.000
_cell.angle_alpha   90.00
_cell.angle_beta   90.00
_cell.angle_gamma   90.00
#
_symmetry.space_group_name_H-M   'P 1'
#
loop_
_entity.id
_entity.type
_entity.pdbx_description
1 polymer ?
#
loop_
_entity_poly.entity_id
_entity_poly.type
_entity_poly.pdbx_seq_one_letter_code
_entity_poly.pdbx_strand_id
1 'polypeptide(L)' 'MNAFNPTQFRAQFPALADAGVYLDSAATALKPQAVIDATHQFYYLSAGNVHQFYYLSAGNAPDGAI' A
#
# COMPACT_ATOMS: atom_id res chain seq x y z
N MET A 1 -23.43 11.14 -0.45
CA MET A 1 -22.33 10.73 0.45
C MET A 1 -21.87 9.34 0.04
N ASN A 2 -20.57 9.11 -0.04
CA ASN A 2 -20.03 7.77 -0.25
C ASN A 2 -20.10 7.00 1.08
N ALA A 3 -20.60 5.78 1.08
CA ALA A 3 -20.71 4.98 2.30
C ALA A 3 -19.33 4.46 2.73
N PHE A 4 -19.01 4.59 4.02
CA PHE A 4 -17.79 4.01 4.58
C PHE A 4 -17.93 2.51 4.73
N ASN A 5 -16.96 1.74 4.23
CA ASN A 5 -16.90 0.29 4.39
C ASN A 5 -15.72 -0.09 5.31
N PRO A 6 -15.97 -0.46 6.57
CA PRO A 6 -14.91 -0.80 7.54
C PRO A 6 -14.03 -1.98 7.10
N THR A 7 -14.62 -2.97 6.43
CA THR A 7 -13.90 -4.17 5.96
C THR A 7 -12.90 -3.80 4.87
N GLN A 8 -13.33 -2.96 3.91
CA GLN A 8 -12.44 -2.46 2.86
C GLN A 8 -11.34 -1.57 3.42
N PHE A 9 -11.65 -0.73 4.41
CA PHE A 9 -10.66 0.10 5.09
C PHE A 9 -9.62 -0.76 5.83
N ARG A 10 -10.08 -1.77 6.60
CA ARG A 10 -9.20 -2.68 7.35
C ARG A 10 -8.23 -3.44 6.44
N ALA A 11 -8.68 -3.83 5.24
CA ALA A 11 -7.86 -4.54 4.27
C ALA A 11 -6.64 -3.74 3.77
N GLN A 12 -6.61 -2.41 3.96
CA GLN A 12 -5.47 -1.57 3.57
C GLN A 12 -4.28 -1.68 4.54
N PHE A 13 -4.42 -2.31 5.71
CA PHE A 13 -3.39 -2.35 6.75
C PHE A 13 -2.77 -3.76 6.86
N PRO A 14 -1.68 -4.06 6.13
CA PRO A 14 -1.12 -5.42 6.07
C PRO A 14 -0.64 -5.93 7.43
N ALA A 15 -0.18 -5.05 8.33
CA ALA A 15 0.24 -5.41 9.68
C ALA A 15 -0.87 -6.08 10.53
N LEU A 16 -2.15 -5.88 10.18
CA LEU A 16 -3.26 -6.53 10.88
C LEU A 16 -3.40 -8.02 10.59
N ALA A 17 -2.72 -8.55 9.56
CA ALA A 17 -2.67 -10.00 9.34
C ALA A 17 -1.97 -10.72 10.50
N ASP A 18 -0.94 -10.09 11.08
CA ASP A 18 -0.10 -10.69 12.12
C ASP A 18 -0.32 -10.08 13.51
N ALA A 19 -0.87 -8.87 13.62
CA ALA A 19 -0.99 -8.14 14.88
C ALA A 19 -2.14 -8.61 15.81
N GLY A 20 -2.99 -9.54 15.36
CA GLY A 20 -4.18 -9.92 16.12
C GLY A 20 -5.13 -8.74 16.36
N VAL A 21 -5.46 -8.47 17.63
CA VAL A 21 -6.31 -7.34 18.03
C VAL A 21 -5.43 -6.17 18.49
N TYR A 22 -5.18 -5.23 17.59
CA TYR A 22 -4.38 -4.03 17.86
C TYR A 22 -5.24 -2.90 18.48
N LEU A 23 -5.01 -2.58 19.76
CA LEU A 23 -5.75 -1.56 20.53
C LEU A 23 -4.84 -0.45 21.09
N ASP A 24 -3.81 -0.06 20.34
CA ASP A 24 -2.86 0.99 20.75
C ASP A 24 -2.64 2.08 19.67
N SER A 25 -3.66 2.30 18.83
CA SER A 25 -3.60 3.31 17.76
C SER A 25 -3.40 4.74 18.27
N ALA A 26 -3.71 5.01 19.54
CA ALA A 26 -3.50 6.31 20.17
C ALA A 26 -2.00 6.59 20.40
N ALA A 27 -1.20 5.56 20.70
CA ALA A 27 0.25 5.70 20.79
C ALA A 27 0.88 5.79 19.40
N THR A 28 0.46 4.95 18.44
CA THR A 28 0.89 5.03 17.04
C THR A 28 -0.09 4.31 16.11
N ALA A 29 -0.45 4.93 14.99
CA ALA A 29 -1.28 4.30 13.97
C ALA A 29 -0.48 3.37 13.03
N LEU A 30 -1.05 2.20 12.73
CA LEU A 30 -0.57 1.32 11.66
C LEU A 30 -0.59 2.03 10.30
N LYS A 31 0.26 1.59 9.38
CA LYS A 31 0.39 2.21 8.05
C LYS A 31 -0.46 1.46 7.02
N PRO A 32 -1.27 2.17 6.21
CA PRO A 32 -1.91 1.56 5.06
C PRO A 32 -0.90 1.31 3.94
N GLN A 33 -1.23 0.41 3.01
CA GLN A 33 -0.37 0.02 1.89
C GLN A 33 0.15 1.22 1.09
N ALA A 34 -0.70 2.22 0.83
CA ALA A 34 -0.31 3.42 0.09
C ALA A 34 0.88 4.19 0.71
N VAL A 35 1.01 4.20 2.05
CA VAL A 35 2.15 4.86 2.73
C VAL A 35 3.41 4.02 2.60
N ILE A 36 3.28 2.69 2.69
CA ILE A 36 4.39 1.75 2.48
C ILE A 36 4.91 1.90 1.05
N ASP A 37 4.01 1.87 0.08
CA ASP A 37 4.35 2.02 -1.34
C ASP A 37 5.03 3.36 -1.59
N ALA A 38 4.46 4.48 -1.15
CA ALA A 38 5.06 5.80 -1.35
C ALA A 38 6.47 5.90 -0.74
N THR A 39 6.68 5.31 0.44
CA THR A 39 7.98 5.28 1.12
C THR A 39 8.97 4.40 0.36
N HIS A 40 8.54 3.22 -0.08
CA HIS A 40 9.33 2.31 -0.89
C HIS A 40 9.74 2.98 -2.21
N GLN A 41 8.80 3.61 -2.90
CA GLN A 41 9.02 4.36 -4.13
C GLN A 41 10.05 5.48 -3.92
N PHE A 42 9.92 6.27 -2.85
CA PHE A 42 10.89 7.32 -2.53
C PHE A 42 12.31 6.79 -2.37
N TYR A 43 12.50 5.70 -1.61
CA TYR A 43 13.83 5.13 -1.39
C TYR A 43 14.35 4.31 -2.58
N TYR A 44 13.48 3.68 -3.35
CA TYR A 44 13.84 2.84 -4.49
C TYR A 44 14.17 3.65 -5.76
N LEU A 45 13.58 4.84 -5.91
CA LEU A 45 13.58 5.61 -7.17
C LEU A 45 14.39 6.89 -7.17
N SER A 46 15.41 6.97 -6.33
CA SER A 46 16.39 8.05 -6.29
C SER A 46 16.12 9.07 -5.19
N ALA A 47 17.10 9.16 -4.29
CA ALA A 47 17.46 10.37 -3.55
C ALA A 47 18.34 11.33 -4.40
N GLY A 48 18.46 11.10 -5.72
CA GLY A 48 19.26 11.90 -6.66
C GLY A 48 18.40 12.55 -7.77
N ASN A 49 18.90 13.66 -8.30
CA ASN A 49 18.20 14.64 -9.16
C ASN A 49 17.68 14.14 -10.54
N VAL A 50 17.62 12.82 -10.79
CA VAL A 50 17.16 12.23 -12.05
C VAL A 50 15.94 11.37 -11.77
N HIS A 51 14.75 11.88 -12.10
CA HIS A 51 13.49 11.16 -12.01
C HIS A 51 13.27 10.31 -13.27
N GLN A 52 13.67 9.04 -13.25
CA GLN A 52 13.22 8.10 -14.28
C GLN A 52 11.77 7.70 -13.97
N PHE A 53 10.81 8.25 -14.71
CA PHE A 53 9.40 7.93 -14.54
C PHE A 53 9.10 6.53 -15.07
N TYR A 54 8.65 5.63 -14.21
CA TYR A 54 8.03 4.37 -14.62
C TYR A 54 6.58 4.36 -14.18
N TYR A 55 5.75 3.87 -15.08
CA TYR A 55 4.32 3.71 -14.93
C TYR A 55 4.08 2.24 -14.62
N LEU A 56 3.51 1.95 -13.44
CA LEU A 56 3.02 0.61 -13.11
C LEU A 56 1.72 0.38 -13.88
N SER A 57 1.80 -0.39 -14.97
CA SER A 57 0.63 -0.96 -15.64
C SER A 57 0.06 -2.06 -14.76
N ALA A 58 -1.03 -1.77 -14.04
CA ALA A 58 -1.87 -2.80 -13.44
C ALA A 58 -2.88 -3.29 -14.47
N GLY A 59 -2.42 -4.12 -15.41
CA GLY A 59 -3.25 -4.82 -16.38
C GLY A 59 -3.16 -6.32 -16.13
N ASN A 60 -4.23 -6.91 -15.57
CA ASN A 60 -4.42 -8.36 -15.51
C ASN A 60 -4.25 -8.97 -16.90
N ALA A 61 -3.17 -9.74 -17.13
CA ALA A 61 -3.07 -10.64 -18.26
C ALA A 61 -3.40 -12.05 -17.77
N PRO A 62 -4.51 -12.68 -18.24
CA PRO A 62 -4.74 -14.08 -17.97
C PRO A 62 -3.75 -14.94 -18.78
N ASP A 63 -3.29 -15.98 -18.10
CA ASP A 63 -2.87 -17.31 -18.58
C ASP A 63 -2.69 -17.52 -20.10
N GLY A 64 -1.48 -17.95 -20.49
CA GLY A 64 -1.18 -18.77 -21.66
C GLY A 64 -1.32 -18.16 -23.07
N ALA A 65 -0.18 -17.81 -23.70
CA ALA A 65 0.05 -18.01 -25.13
C ALA A 65 1.53 -17.80 -25.51
N ILE A 66 2.08 -18.86 -26.11
CA ILE A 66 3.34 -19.04 -26.88
C ILE A 66 4.70 -18.80 -26.19
#